data_AF-A0A7C2LL68-F1
#
_entry.id   AF-A0A7C2LL68-F1
#
_cell.length_a   1.000
_cell.length_b   1.000
_cell.length_c   1.000
_cell.angle_alpha   90.00
_cell.angle_beta   90.00
_cell.angle_gamma   90.00
#
_symmetry.space_group_name_H-M   'P 1'
#
loop_
_entity.id
_entity.type
_entity.pdbx_description
1 polymer ?
#
loop_
_entity_poly.entity_id
_entity_poly.type
_entity_poly.pdbx_seq_one_letter_code
_entity_poly.pdbx_strand_id
1 'polypeptide(L)'
;MSIVLLAGVALAQEVDWHRSDSNNDGVVDHQDLYNLHKVWQVSGDPLSPADSVWSVVGNDIYRFEGNVGIGTSTPGEKLDVRGAIRSDDPAGQGTVTLFADPHGGIVEITNPSGGSAARLWTMPSGAGLLTLYDPEGYRQTSLFSGEYGGEIEILNQAGSRASYFWADAGGGYVDVQNADAQLAGSLWVTDAGGGTVTLYDGGVIALFPPGDEVLRVQLSANSDAVGDLWLYGPNTNPNVSLTATNDNSNHGAVTVYDSKGYARAQMYVDANGNGFVGPVSPKGTLSAGIGFDTSGRSTLWANQAYLIEDHPAEPDAKIVYSTLEGREAAIYCRGAVSLEAGRAIIELPEDFVALASPGTLTVQLTPGSLSSKGLAFETLGKGRIEIGELGGGTGSYPVHYLVHAERAGYENHKAVVSAEEFRRVFAAQAPVSAKPMAARRSSPA
;
A
#
# COMPACT_ATOMS: atom_id res chain seq x y z
N MET A 1 -13.25 96.76 -15.29
CA MET A 1 -12.50 97.98 -15.64
C MET A 1 -12.26 98.75 -14.33
N SER A 2 -11.06 99.30 -14.16
CA SER A 2 -10.45 99.74 -12.89
C SER A 2 -11.17 100.84 -12.11
N ILE A 3 -10.99 100.78 -10.77
CA ILE A 3 -10.72 101.84 -9.74
C ILE A 3 -11.50 103.17 -9.80
N VAL A 4 -11.93 103.64 -8.61
CA VAL A 4 -12.08 105.03 -8.07
C VAL A 4 -13.18 104.99 -6.97
N LEU A 5 -13.12 105.55 -5.75
CA LEU A 5 -12.18 106.41 -5.01
C LEU A 5 -12.40 106.27 -3.46
N LEU A 6 -11.38 106.70 -2.69
CA LEU A 6 -11.34 107.08 -1.26
C LEU A 6 -12.49 108.04 -0.83
N ALA A 7 -12.91 108.21 0.44
CA ALA A 7 -12.29 108.04 1.76
C ALA A 7 -13.38 107.86 2.84
N GLY A 8 -13.05 107.30 4.01
CA GLY A 8 -13.92 107.41 5.19
C GLY A 8 -13.58 106.48 6.35
N VAL A 9 -12.86 107.04 7.34
CA VAL A 9 -12.94 106.81 8.80
C VAL A 9 -13.12 105.38 9.32
N ALA A 10 -12.13 104.92 10.08
CA ALA A 10 -12.16 103.70 10.87
C ALA A 10 -13.34 103.65 11.86
N LEU A 11 -14.07 102.55 11.85
CA LEU A 11 -14.80 102.04 13.00
C LEU A 11 -14.54 100.54 13.11
N ALA A 12 -13.78 100.17 14.14
CA ALA A 12 -13.78 98.82 14.67
C ALA A 12 -15.22 98.47 15.04
N GLN A 13 -15.77 97.42 14.42
CA GLN A 13 -17.03 96.87 14.89
C GLN A 13 -16.70 95.82 15.95
N GLU A 14 -16.77 96.32 17.17
CA GLU A 14 -16.84 95.59 18.44
C GLU A 14 -17.93 94.50 18.30
N VAL A 15 -17.57 93.25 18.62
CA VAL A 15 -18.52 92.14 18.67
C VAL A 15 -19.35 92.34 19.94
N ASP A 16 -20.62 92.71 19.77
CA ASP A 16 -21.60 92.84 20.84
C ASP A 16 -21.80 91.49 21.54
N TRP A 17 -21.42 91.42 22.82
CA TRP A 17 -21.58 90.26 23.72
C TRP A 17 -23.01 90.09 24.28
N HIS A 18 -24.03 90.61 23.60
CA HIS A 18 -25.41 90.52 24.08
C HIS A 18 -26.39 90.18 22.96
N ARG A 19 -26.69 88.87 22.83
CA ARG A 19 -28.05 88.30 22.73
C ARG A 19 -27.98 86.88 22.19
N SER A 20 -28.14 85.92 23.08
CA SER A 20 -28.60 84.57 22.73
C SER A 20 -29.01 83.84 24.00
N ASP A 21 -30.12 84.27 24.59
CA ASP A 21 -30.97 83.45 25.43
C ASP A 21 -32.35 83.40 24.77
N SER A 22 -33.00 82.25 24.74
CA SER A 22 -34.30 82.10 24.04
C SER A 22 -35.48 82.83 24.71
N ASN A 23 -35.22 83.49 25.84
CA ASN A 23 -36.17 84.06 26.78
C ASN A 23 -35.81 85.49 27.22
N ASN A 24 -34.66 86.03 26.79
CA ASN A 24 -34.24 87.43 27.00
C ASN A 24 -34.37 87.90 28.47
N ASP A 25 -33.97 87.04 29.40
CA ASP A 25 -33.88 87.32 30.84
C ASP A 25 -32.43 87.65 31.30
N GLY A 26 -31.47 87.57 30.38
CA GLY A 26 -30.07 87.94 30.61
C GLY A 26 -29.31 86.90 31.43
N VAL A 27 -29.84 85.69 31.59
CA VAL A 27 -29.18 84.57 32.26
C VAL A 27 -28.86 83.51 31.21
N VAL A 28 -27.57 83.28 30.94
CA VAL A 28 -27.13 82.14 30.14
C VAL A 28 -27.50 80.86 30.88
N ASP A 29 -28.50 80.12 30.39
CA ASP A 29 -28.85 78.84 30.98
C ASP A 29 -27.87 77.74 30.51
N HIS A 30 -27.93 76.58 31.18
CA HIS A 30 -27.04 75.46 30.88
C HIS A 30 -27.24 74.89 29.45
N GLN A 31 -28.38 75.19 28.81
CA GLN A 31 -28.74 74.74 27.47
C GLN A 31 -28.09 75.63 26.38
N ASP A 32 -27.96 76.94 26.63
CA ASP A 32 -27.27 77.88 25.75
C ASP A 32 -25.74 77.62 25.69
N LEU A 33 -25.14 77.18 26.80
CA LEU A 33 -23.74 76.71 26.85
C LEU A 33 -23.50 75.35 26.17
N TYR A 34 -24.55 74.52 26.04
CA TYR A 34 -24.46 73.21 25.40
C TYR A 34 -24.26 73.32 23.86
N ASN A 35 -24.76 74.40 23.26
CA ASN A 35 -24.72 74.60 21.81
C ASN A 35 -23.43 75.33 21.33
N LEU A 36 -22.71 76.00 22.21
CA LEU A 36 -21.47 76.75 21.90
C LEU A 36 -20.18 75.89 21.94
N HIS A 37 -20.23 74.69 22.51
CA HIS A 37 -19.07 73.78 22.63
C HIS A 37 -18.60 73.12 21.32
N LYS A 38 -19.23 73.41 20.17
CA LYS A 38 -18.88 72.80 18.88
C LYS A 38 -17.84 73.55 18.06
N VAL A 39 -17.35 74.71 18.51
CA VAL A 39 -16.46 75.53 17.69
C VAL A 39 -15.28 76.07 18.50
N TRP A 40 -14.07 75.72 18.04
CA TRP A 40 -12.73 76.22 18.43
C TRP A 40 -12.01 75.53 19.61
N GLN A 41 -11.15 74.56 19.26
CA GLN A 41 -9.90 74.32 20.01
C GLN A 41 -8.83 75.29 19.50
N VAL A 42 -8.37 76.20 20.36
CA VAL A 42 -7.05 76.83 20.25
C VAL A 42 -6.38 76.62 21.60
N SER A 43 -5.13 76.18 21.56
CA SER A 43 -4.21 75.88 22.67
C SER A 43 -4.54 74.69 23.57
N GLY A 44 -3.96 73.53 23.22
CA GLY A 44 -3.03 72.76 24.06
C GLY A 44 -3.42 72.22 25.45
N ASP A 45 -4.50 72.69 26.08
CA ASP A 45 -4.94 72.25 27.40
C ASP A 45 -6.13 71.27 27.27
N PRO A 46 -6.16 70.16 28.01
CA PRO A 46 -7.25 69.20 27.95
C PRO A 46 -8.57 69.85 28.43
N LEU A 47 -9.67 69.53 27.73
CA LEU A 47 -11.03 69.88 28.15
C LEU A 47 -11.27 69.48 29.61
N SER A 48 -12.05 70.27 30.35
CA SER A 48 -12.49 69.87 31.68
C SER A 48 -13.17 68.49 31.56
N PRO A 49 -12.97 67.55 32.51
CA PRO A 49 -13.59 66.22 32.44
C PRO A 49 -15.12 66.24 32.34
N ALA A 50 -15.76 67.38 32.64
CA ALA A 50 -17.19 67.60 32.53
C ALA A 50 -17.68 67.85 31.09
N ASP A 51 -16.80 68.31 30.18
CA ASP A 51 -17.16 68.67 28.80
C ASP A 51 -16.68 67.62 27.77
N SER A 52 -15.93 66.62 28.21
CA SER A 52 -15.50 65.50 27.38
C SER A 52 -16.62 64.45 27.26
N VAL A 53 -16.97 64.07 26.02
CA VAL A 53 -17.85 62.91 25.74
C VAL A 53 -17.24 61.57 26.18
N TRP A 54 -15.97 61.59 26.59
CA TRP A 54 -15.23 60.48 27.20
C TRP A 54 -15.03 60.74 28.69
N SER A 55 -15.43 59.79 29.53
CA SER A 55 -15.24 59.83 30.97
C SER A 55 -13.84 59.35 31.34
N VAL A 56 -13.18 60.04 32.26
CA VAL A 56 -11.88 59.65 32.83
C VAL A 56 -12.08 59.32 34.31
N VAL A 57 -11.77 58.09 34.73
CA VAL A 57 -11.83 57.64 36.12
C VAL A 57 -10.52 56.95 36.49
N GLY A 58 -9.75 57.56 37.40
CA GLY A 58 -8.40 57.08 37.69
C GLY A 58 -7.52 57.17 36.44
N ASN A 59 -6.97 56.02 36.00
CA ASN A 59 -6.16 55.91 34.79
C ASN A 59 -6.96 55.45 33.55
N ASP A 60 -8.26 55.18 33.70
CA ASP A 60 -9.09 54.63 32.64
C ASP A 60 -9.88 55.73 31.91
N ILE A 61 -9.93 55.66 30.58
CA ILE A 61 -10.79 56.49 29.74
C ILE A 61 -11.82 55.60 29.03
N TYR A 62 -13.10 55.94 29.12
CA TYR A 62 -14.17 55.15 28.52
C TYR A 62 -15.40 55.99 28.15
N ARG A 63 -16.28 55.42 27.33
CA ARG A 63 -17.59 55.99 27.01
C ARG A 63 -18.68 55.12 27.59
N PHE A 64 -19.43 55.68 28.54
CA PHE A 64 -20.42 54.93 29.31
C PHE A 64 -21.68 54.59 28.50
N GLU A 65 -22.16 55.53 27.67
CA GLU A 65 -23.37 55.37 26.86
C GLU A 65 -23.17 55.75 25.38
N GLY A 66 -24.03 55.22 24.51
CA GLY A 66 -23.94 55.36 23.05
C GLY A 66 -22.92 54.41 22.39
N ASN A 67 -22.76 54.56 21.07
CA ASN A 67 -21.87 53.77 20.22
C ASN A 67 -20.74 54.63 19.64
N VAL A 68 -19.52 54.10 19.53
CA VAL A 68 -18.35 54.78 18.97
C VAL A 68 -18.22 54.43 17.49
N GLY A 69 -18.27 55.44 16.61
CA GLY A 69 -18.12 55.27 15.17
C GLY A 69 -16.78 55.82 14.68
N ILE A 70 -16.00 55.03 13.96
CA ILE A 70 -14.78 55.46 13.26
C ILE A 70 -15.01 55.28 11.76
N GLY A 71 -14.97 56.37 10.99
CA GLY A 71 -15.31 56.33 9.56
C GLY A 71 -16.82 56.18 9.25
N THR A 72 -17.67 56.24 10.27
CA THR A 72 -19.14 56.20 10.16
C THR A 72 -19.78 57.23 11.09
N SER A 73 -20.86 57.87 10.63
CA SER A 73 -21.67 58.78 11.45
C SER A 73 -22.88 58.10 12.11
N THR A 74 -23.13 56.83 11.77
CA THR A 74 -24.27 56.04 12.26
C THR A 74 -23.80 54.66 12.73
N PRO A 75 -23.09 54.56 13.87
CA PRO A 75 -22.54 53.30 14.35
C PRO A 75 -23.63 52.33 14.80
N GLY A 76 -23.68 51.14 14.19
CA GLY A 76 -24.70 50.11 14.48
C GLY A 76 -24.44 49.30 15.75
N GLU A 77 -23.17 49.18 16.14
CA GLU A 77 -22.70 48.44 17.31
C GLU A 77 -21.94 49.36 18.28
N LYS A 78 -21.67 48.90 19.51
CA LYS A 78 -20.97 49.69 20.54
C LYS A 78 -19.63 50.29 20.06
N LEU A 79 -18.92 49.57 19.19
CA LEU A 79 -17.80 50.07 18.41
C LEU A 79 -18.02 49.64 16.95
N ASP A 80 -18.12 50.61 16.04
CA ASP A 80 -18.30 50.39 14.60
C ASP A 80 -17.19 51.13 13.84
N VAL A 81 -16.31 50.37 13.20
CA VAL A 81 -15.17 50.90 12.45
C VAL A 81 -15.33 50.55 10.97
N ARG A 82 -15.48 51.57 10.12
CA ARG A 82 -15.43 51.42 8.66
C ARG A 82 -14.00 51.61 8.16
N GLY A 83 -13.16 50.61 8.39
CA GLY A 83 -11.76 50.62 8.01
C GLY A 83 -10.96 49.50 8.69
N ALA A 84 -9.64 49.55 8.55
CA ALA A 84 -8.74 48.60 9.21
C ALA A 84 -8.70 48.85 10.72
N ILE A 85 -8.69 47.78 11.52
CA ILE A 85 -8.38 47.84 12.95
C ILE A 85 -7.01 47.21 13.15
N ARG A 86 -6.07 47.99 13.72
CA ARG A 86 -4.77 47.50 14.18
C ARG A 86 -4.68 47.71 15.68
N SER A 87 -4.61 46.62 16.42
CA SER A 87 -4.26 46.65 17.85
C SER A 87 -2.76 46.45 17.97
N ASP A 88 -2.04 47.51 18.34
CA ASP A 88 -0.59 47.46 18.56
C ASP A 88 -0.30 47.48 20.07
N ASP A 89 0.60 46.63 20.54
CA ASP A 89 1.17 46.74 21.88
C ASP A 89 2.56 47.42 21.75
N PRO A 90 2.71 48.69 22.17
CA PRO A 90 4.00 49.38 22.12
C PRO A 90 5.11 48.67 22.90
N ALA A 91 4.78 47.77 23.83
CA ALA A 91 5.73 46.91 24.53
C ALA A 91 6.26 45.75 23.67
N GLY A 92 5.85 45.68 22.40
CA GLY A 92 6.36 44.75 21.39
C GLY A 92 5.89 43.32 21.59
N GLN A 93 4.67 43.08 22.10
CA GLN A 93 4.17 41.72 22.36
C GLN A 93 3.38 41.11 21.19
N GLY A 94 3.31 41.80 20.04
CA GLY A 94 2.54 41.39 18.87
C GLY A 94 1.30 42.24 18.63
N THR A 95 0.69 42.08 17.46
CA THR A 95 -0.47 42.87 17.02
C THR A 95 -1.59 41.98 16.52
N VAL A 96 -2.84 42.43 16.64
CA VAL A 96 -3.98 41.86 15.90
C VAL A 96 -4.41 42.85 14.85
N THR A 97 -4.35 42.43 13.58
CA THR A 97 -4.83 43.20 12.44
C THR A 97 -6.09 42.56 11.89
N LEU A 98 -7.15 43.37 11.78
CA LEU A 98 -8.41 43.02 11.12
C LEU A 98 -8.62 43.98 9.95
N PHE A 99 -8.60 43.44 8.73
CA PHE A 99 -8.77 44.23 7.52
C PHE A 99 -9.61 43.48 6.49
N ALA A 100 -10.48 44.19 5.79
CA ALA A 100 -11.21 43.68 4.64
C ALA A 100 -11.41 44.80 3.61
N ASP A 101 -11.28 44.46 2.34
CA ASP A 101 -11.54 45.30 1.18
C ASP A 101 -12.32 44.51 0.10
N PRO A 102 -12.70 45.14 -1.03
CA PRO A 102 -13.45 44.45 -2.09
C PRO A 102 -12.74 43.26 -2.75
N HIS A 103 -11.44 43.09 -2.54
CA HIS A 103 -10.60 42.04 -3.09
C HIS A 103 -10.19 41.01 -2.02
N GLY A 104 -10.66 41.10 -0.78
CA GLY A 104 -10.38 40.10 0.26
C GLY A 104 -10.15 40.70 1.64
N GLY A 105 -9.69 39.89 2.58
CA GLY A 105 -9.48 40.34 3.95
C GLY A 105 -8.53 39.46 4.73
N ILE A 106 -7.89 40.04 5.74
CA ILE A 106 -6.92 39.39 6.61
C ILE A 106 -7.32 39.56 8.07
N VAL A 107 -7.24 38.45 8.80
CA VAL A 107 -7.14 38.42 10.26
C VAL A 107 -5.76 37.86 10.57
N GLU A 108 -4.90 38.69 11.13
CA GLU A 108 -3.52 38.32 11.42
C GLU A 108 -3.15 38.64 12.85
N ILE A 109 -2.56 37.66 13.51
CA ILE A 109 -1.88 37.81 14.79
C ILE A 109 -0.39 37.81 14.48
N THR A 110 0.32 38.87 14.86
CA THR A 110 1.78 38.93 14.76
C THR A 110 2.43 38.60 16.09
N ASN A 111 3.64 38.05 16.05
CA ASN A 111 4.48 37.78 17.21
C ASN A 111 5.27 39.05 17.60
N PRO A 112 5.94 39.05 18.78
CA PRO A 112 6.80 40.15 19.23
C PRO A 112 7.89 40.59 18.25
N SER A 113 8.39 39.69 17.41
CA SER A 113 9.42 39.96 16.40
C SER A 113 8.84 40.52 15.08
N GLY A 114 7.53 40.72 14.99
CA GLY A 114 6.83 41.28 13.84
C GLY A 114 6.49 40.27 12.75
N GLY A 115 6.79 38.98 12.95
CA GLY A 115 6.36 37.88 12.08
C GLY A 115 4.92 37.46 12.35
N SER A 116 4.28 36.74 11.42
CA SER A 116 2.94 36.18 11.62
C SER A 116 3.00 35.01 12.61
N ALA A 117 2.08 34.95 13.56
CA ALA A 117 1.86 33.80 14.44
C ALA A 117 0.64 32.97 13.99
N ALA A 118 -0.40 33.65 13.51
CA ALA A 118 -1.57 33.03 12.91
C ALA A 118 -2.18 33.96 11.86
N ARG A 119 -2.68 33.40 10.77
CA ARG A 119 -3.27 34.17 9.67
C ARG A 119 -4.49 33.45 9.09
N LEU A 120 -5.60 34.16 8.95
CA LEU A 120 -6.69 33.84 8.04
C LEU A 120 -6.74 34.91 6.96
N TRP A 121 -6.71 34.50 5.69
CA TRP A 121 -6.57 35.43 4.58
C TRP A 121 -7.39 34.98 3.37
N THR A 122 -8.22 35.86 2.85
CA THR A 122 -8.79 35.74 1.50
C THR A 122 -8.05 36.67 0.55
N MET A 123 -7.57 36.09 -0.55
CA MET A 123 -6.75 36.77 -1.54
C MET A 123 -7.61 37.41 -2.64
N PRO A 124 -7.08 38.40 -3.38
CA PRO A 124 -7.72 38.98 -4.58
C PRO A 124 -8.14 37.97 -5.65
N SER A 125 -7.46 36.82 -5.72
CA SER A 125 -7.82 35.73 -6.61
C SER A 125 -9.08 34.95 -6.18
N GLY A 126 -9.62 35.21 -4.99
CA GLY A 126 -10.68 34.41 -4.37
C GLY A 126 -10.16 33.21 -3.58
N ALA A 127 -8.85 32.96 -3.57
CA ALA A 127 -8.25 31.90 -2.79
C ALA A 127 -8.29 32.20 -1.28
N GLY A 128 -8.44 31.15 -0.47
CA GLY A 128 -8.42 31.23 0.99
C GLY A 128 -7.18 30.56 1.58
N LEU A 129 -6.64 31.15 2.64
CA LEU A 129 -5.50 30.62 3.40
C LEU A 129 -5.79 30.72 4.90
N LEU A 130 -5.53 29.63 5.62
CA LEU A 130 -5.41 29.60 7.08
C LEU A 130 -4.06 29.00 7.43
N THR A 131 -3.23 29.71 8.20
CA THR A 131 -1.88 29.25 8.55
C THR A 131 -1.56 29.54 10.01
N LEU A 132 -0.88 28.60 10.66
CA LEU A 132 -0.21 28.78 11.95
C LEU A 132 1.30 28.72 11.77
N TYR A 133 2.00 29.54 12.55
CA TYR A 133 3.44 29.66 12.52
C TYR A 133 4.02 29.36 13.91
N ASP A 134 5.28 28.92 13.96
CA ASP A 134 6.04 28.84 15.21
C ASP A 134 6.57 30.24 15.64
N PRO A 135 7.15 30.37 16.85
CA PRO A 135 7.69 31.65 17.32
C PRO A 135 8.78 32.24 16.42
N GLU A 136 9.49 31.39 15.67
CA GLU A 136 10.53 31.77 14.71
C GLU A 136 9.95 32.25 13.36
N GLY A 137 8.65 32.05 13.12
CA GLY A 137 7.93 32.49 11.92
C GLY A 137 7.87 31.45 10.80
N TYR A 138 8.24 30.20 11.05
CA TYR A 138 8.05 29.11 10.09
C TYR A 138 6.65 28.53 10.17
N ARG A 139 6.08 28.16 9.02
CA ARG A 139 4.76 27.54 8.94
C ARG A 139 4.79 26.18 9.63
N GLN A 140 3.78 25.91 10.46
CA GLN A 140 3.58 24.63 11.14
C GLN A 140 2.41 23.86 10.51
N THR A 141 1.32 24.55 10.18
CA THR A 141 0.22 23.97 9.41
C THR A 141 -0.46 25.01 8.54
N SER A 142 -0.95 24.60 7.37
CA SER A 142 -1.72 25.45 6.46
C SER A 142 -2.90 24.72 5.87
N LEU A 143 -4.03 25.42 5.71
CA LEU A 143 -5.13 25.02 4.86
C LEU A 143 -5.25 26.06 3.75
N PHE A 144 -5.25 25.63 2.51
CA PHE A 144 -5.39 26.51 1.35
C PHE A 144 -6.43 25.96 0.40
N SER A 145 -7.16 26.88 -0.24
CA SER A 145 -8.09 26.55 -1.32
C SER A 145 -8.05 27.65 -2.38
N GLY A 146 -7.96 27.25 -3.64
CA GLY A 146 -7.96 28.14 -4.80
C GLY A 146 -8.61 27.49 -6.02
N GLU A 147 -8.49 28.16 -7.16
CA GLU A 147 -9.12 27.74 -8.42
C GLU A 147 -8.67 26.34 -8.89
N TYR A 148 -7.44 25.96 -8.55
CA TYR A 148 -6.83 24.68 -8.94
C TYR A 148 -6.85 23.63 -7.85
N GLY A 149 -7.71 23.77 -6.83
CA GLY A 149 -7.88 22.77 -5.78
C GLY A 149 -7.58 23.27 -4.38
N GLY A 150 -7.36 22.33 -3.46
CA GLY A 150 -7.10 22.63 -2.06
C GLY A 150 -6.01 21.76 -1.48
N GLU A 151 -5.34 22.29 -0.46
CA GLU A 151 -4.30 21.60 0.30
C GLU A 151 -4.51 21.75 1.80
N ILE A 152 -4.08 20.71 2.53
CA ILE A 152 -3.85 20.74 3.97
C ILE A 152 -2.41 20.26 4.19
N GLU A 153 -1.59 21.10 4.78
CA GLU A 153 -0.17 20.84 5.02
C GLU A 153 0.11 20.87 6.53
N ILE A 154 0.84 19.88 7.02
CA ILE A 154 1.42 19.85 8.36
C ILE A 154 2.93 19.68 8.19
N LEU A 155 3.71 20.58 8.80
CA LEU A 155 5.16 20.58 8.70
C LEU A 155 5.79 20.00 9.97
N ASN A 156 6.96 19.39 9.82
CA ASN A 156 7.80 18.96 10.94
C ASN A 156 8.63 20.14 11.48
N GLN A 157 9.32 19.93 12.60
CA GLN A 157 10.20 20.94 13.22
C GLN A 157 11.33 21.44 12.31
N ALA A 158 11.71 20.66 11.29
CA ALA A 158 12.71 21.05 10.30
C ALA A 158 12.11 21.86 9.14
N GLY A 159 10.81 22.17 9.17
CA GLY A 159 10.10 22.91 8.11
C GLY A 159 9.82 22.09 6.86
N SER A 160 9.97 20.76 6.91
CA SER A 160 9.60 19.84 5.83
C SER A 160 8.19 19.30 6.03
N ARG A 161 7.53 18.82 4.97
CA ARG A 161 6.16 18.30 5.06
C ARG A 161 6.13 17.01 5.88
N ALA A 162 5.45 17.01 7.02
CA ALA A 162 5.18 15.79 7.78
C ALA A 162 3.96 15.05 7.21
N SER A 163 2.92 15.80 6.82
CA SER A 163 1.72 15.24 6.19
C SER A 163 1.11 16.24 5.24
N TYR A 164 0.63 15.76 4.10
CA TYR A 164 0.08 16.61 3.06
C TYR A 164 -1.17 15.96 2.46
N PHE A 165 -2.23 16.74 2.34
CA PHE A 165 -3.46 16.37 1.65
C PHE A 165 -3.63 17.36 0.52
N TRP A 166 -3.88 16.88 -0.69
CA TRP A 166 -4.14 17.74 -1.82
C TRP A 166 -5.15 17.12 -2.76
N ALA A 167 -6.00 17.97 -3.35
CA ALA A 167 -6.93 17.54 -4.37
C ALA A 167 -7.27 18.67 -5.33
N ASP A 168 -7.50 18.31 -6.59
CA ASP A 168 -7.99 19.19 -7.65
C ASP A 168 -9.02 18.46 -8.53
N ALA A 169 -9.33 19.01 -9.70
CA ALA A 169 -10.24 18.39 -10.65
C ALA A 169 -9.68 17.09 -11.28
N GLY A 170 -8.36 16.88 -11.21
CA GLY A 170 -7.62 15.76 -11.77
C GLY A 170 -7.35 14.63 -10.79
N GLY A 171 -7.79 14.75 -9.53
CA GLY A 171 -7.61 13.73 -8.50
C GLY A 171 -7.07 14.32 -7.21
N GLY A 172 -6.38 13.48 -6.43
CA GLY A 172 -5.84 13.93 -5.16
C GLY A 172 -4.99 12.88 -4.47
N TYR A 173 -4.27 13.31 -3.46
CA TYR A 173 -3.42 12.45 -2.67
C TYR A 173 -3.29 12.86 -1.22
N VAL A 174 -2.95 11.87 -0.41
CA VAL A 174 -2.52 12.00 0.96
C VAL A 174 -1.12 11.42 1.03
N ASP A 175 -0.14 12.19 1.48
CA ASP A 175 1.20 11.68 1.71
C ASP A 175 1.73 12.03 3.11
N VAL A 176 2.73 11.26 3.51
CA VAL A 176 3.52 11.43 4.72
C VAL A 176 4.98 11.37 4.30
N GLN A 177 5.80 12.30 4.77
CA GLN A 177 7.25 12.28 4.54
C GLN A 177 8.00 12.02 5.85
N ASN A 178 9.20 11.46 5.73
CA ASN A 178 10.11 11.27 6.84
C ASN A 178 10.83 12.59 7.21
N ALA A 179 11.72 12.54 8.21
CA ALA A 179 12.47 13.70 8.68
C ALA A 179 13.39 14.32 7.59
N ASP A 180 13.76 13.54 6.59
CA ASP A 180 14.62 13.93 5.46
C ASP A 180 13.82 14.39 4.22
N ALA A 181 12.52 14.68 4.39
CA ALA A 181 11.59 15.09 3.34
C ALA A 181 11.42 14.06 2.20
N GLN A 182 11.63 12.78 2.48
CA GLN A 182 11.34 11.68 1.55
C GLN A 182 9.96 11.09 1.82
N LEU A 183 9.22 10.72 0.78
CA LEU A 183 7.92 10.07 0.91
C LEU A 183 8.06 8.76 1.71
N ALA A 184 7.32 8.65 2.81
CA ALA A 184 7.25 7.44 3.63
C ALA A 184 6.03 6.57 3.27
N GLY A 185 4.94 7.21 2.88
CA GLY A 185 3.73 6.51 2.43
C GLY A 185 2.72 7.47 1.85
N SER A 186 1.86 6.97 0.97
CA SER A 186 0.85 7.79 0.33
C SER A 186 -0.34 7.01 -0.24
N LEU A 187 -1.47 7.69 -0.36
CA LEU A 187 -2.70 7.25 -1.01
C LEU A 187 -3.01 8.25 -2.13
N TRP A 188 -3.12 7.79 -3.38
CA TRP A 188 -3.37 8.67 -4.53
C TRP A 188 -4.58 8.16 -5.31
N VAL A 189 -5.34 9.07 -5.89
CA VAL A 189 -6.41 8.80 -6.86
C VAL A 189 -6.21 9.71 -8.07
N THR A 190 -6.28 9.14 -9.27
CA THR A 190 -6.20 9.89 -10.53
C THR A 190 -7.58 10.13 -11.14
N ASP A 191 -7.67 11.12 -12.02
CA ASP A 191 -8.82 11.43 -12.88
C ASP A 191 -9.36 10.25 -13.69
N ALA A 192 -8.49 9.28 -14.02
CA ALA A 192 -8.85 8.03 -14.67
C ALA A 192 -9.55 7.02 -13.74
N GLY A 193 -9.79 7.36 -12.47
CA GLY A 193 -10.45 6.50 -11.48
C GLY A 193 -9.55 5.42 -10.86
N GLY A 194 -8.24 5.46 -11.12
CA GLY A 194 -7.26 4.56 -10.51
C GLY A 194 -6.80 5.08 -9.15
N GLY A 195 -6.98 4.27 -8.11
CA GLY A 195 -6.48 4.56 -6.75
C GLY A 195 -5.34 3.62 -6.37
N THR A 196 -4.24 4.16 -5.85
CA THR A 196 -3.09 3.37 -5.37
C THR A 196 -2.76 3.72 -3.92
N VAL A 197 -2.37 2.71 -3.14
CA VAL A 197 -1.67 2.89 -1.87
C VAL A 197 -0.21 2.54 -2.11
N THR A 198 0.67 3.51 -1.90
CA THR A 198 2.12 3.34 -2.10
C THR A 198 2.82 3.48 -0.75
N LEU A 199 3.69 2.53 -0.44
CA LEU A 199 4.53 2.52 0.75
C LEU A 199 6.00 2.49 0.31
N TYR A 200 6.84 3.30 0.94
CA TYR A 200 8.28 3.37 0.67
C TYR A 200 9.07 2.77 1.85
N ASP A 201 10.33 2.42 1.62
CA ASP A 201 11.31 2.00 2.66
C ASP A 201 10.81 0.93 3.65
N GLY A 202 10.14 -0.12 3.13
CA GLY A 202 9.66 -1.24 3.95
C GLY A 202 8.36 -0.98 4.71
N GLY A 203 7.56 0.00 4.26
CA GLY A 203 6.24 0.26 4.82
C GLY A 203 5.32 -0.96 4.79
N VAL A 204 4.41 -1.02 5.77
CA VAL A 204 3.55 -2.17 6.04
C VAL A 204 2.09 -1.72 6.06
N ILE A 205 1.22 -2.38 5.29
CA ILE A 205 -0.23 -2.39 5.59
C ILE A 205 -0.48 -3.58 6.50
N ALA A 206 -0.90 -3.31 7.73
CA ALA A 206 -1.21 -4.31 8.73
C ALA A 206 -2.69 -4.23 9.15
N LEU A 207 -3.36 -5.38 9.21
CA LEU A 207 -4.71 -5.49 9.77
C LEU A 207 -4.66 -6.16 11.14
N PHE A 208 -5.22 -5.49 12.14
CA PHE A 208 -5.35 -5.94 13.52
C PHE A 208 -6.84 -6.10 13.87
N PRO A 209 -7.27 -7.14 14.59
CA PRO A 209 -8.65 -7.26 15.05
C PRO A 209 -9.00 -6.17 16.06
N PRO A 210 -10.28 -5.82 16.23
CA PRO A 210 -10.72 -4.93 17.28
C PRO A 210 -10.36 -5.50 18.67
N GLY A 211 -9.66 -4.70 19.49
CA GLY A 211 -9.30 -5.07 20.86
C GLY A 211 -8.16 -6.08 21.01
N ASP A 212 -7.46 -6.41 19.91
CA ASP A 212 -6.35 -7.35 19.88
C ASP A 212 -5.21 -6.78 19.02
N GLU A 213 -4.00 -6.64 19.57
CA GLU A 213 -2.82 -6.13 18.84
C GLU A 213 -2.14 -7.21 17.99
N VAL A 214 -2.83 -8.32 17.72
CA VAL A 214 -2.29 -9.41 16.93
C VAL A 214 -2.45 -9.15 15.43
N LEU A 215 -1.32 -9.15 14.74
CA LEU A 215 -1.24 -9.04 13.28
C LEU A 215 -1.99 -10.19 12.58
N ARG A 216 -2.88 -9.87 11.63
CA ARG A 216 -3.65 -10.87 10.84
C ARG A 216 -3.26 -10.90 9.37
N VAL A 217 -2.97 -9.73 8.81
CA VAL A 217 -2.57 -9.57 7.43
C VAL A 217 -1.43 -8.56 7.38
N GLN A 218 -0.39 -8.86 6.62
CA GLN A 218 0.71 -7.94 6.34
C GLN A 218 0.97 -7.91 4.84
N LEU A 219 0.94 -6.72 4.25
CA LEU A 219 1.46 -6.43 2.91
C LEU A 219 2.65 -5.48 3.08
N SER A 220 3.81 -5.86 2.56
CA SER A 220 5.04 -5.08 2.72
C SER A 220 6.04 -5.33 1.60
N ALA A 221 7.06 -4.48 1.49
CA ALA A 221 8.31 -4.83 0.84
C ALA A 221 9.33 -5.20 1.94
N ASN A 222 10.02 -6.32 1.83
CA ASN A 222 11.03 -6.72 2.82
C ASN A 222 12.40 -6.06 2.53
N SER A 223 13.41 -6.40 3.34
CA SER A 223 14.77 -5.83 3.25
C SER A 223 15.46 -6.05 1.90
N ASP A 224 14.99 -7.01 1.09
CA ASP A 224 15.53 -7.32 -0.23
C ASP A 224 14.69 -6.68 -1.36
N ALA A 225 13.82 -5.71 -1.01
CA ALA A 225 12.87 -5.07 -1.90
C ALA A 225 11.86 -6.02 -2.56
N VAL A 226 11.65 -7.20 -1.96
CA VAL A 226 10.66 -8.19 -2.41
C VAL A 226 9.30 -7.88 -1.81
N GLY A 227 8.26 -7.93 -2.63
CA GLY A 227 6.88 -7.82 -2.17
C GLY A 227 6.44 -9.08 -1.41
N ASP A 228 5.90 -8.88 -0.22
CA ASP A 228 5.46 -9.92 0.71
C ASP A 228 3.98 -9.76 1.07
N LEU A 229 3.24 -10.86 1.04
CA LEU A 229 1.92 -10.99 1.66
C LEU A 229 1.94 -12.12 2.67
N TRP A 230 1.60 -11.81 3.92
CA TRP A 230 1.47 -12.78 5.00
C TRP A 230 0.07 -12.78 5.58
N LEU A 231 -0.51 -13.98 5.72
CA LEU A 231 -1.80 -14.21 6.35
C LEU A 231 -1.58 -15.05 7.61
N TYR A 232 -2.02 -14.56 8.76
CA TYR A 232 -1.76 -15.18 10.06
C TYR A 232 -3.01 -15.83 10.65
N GLY A 233 -2.83 -16.97 11.29
CA GLY A 233 -3.84 -17.64 12.09
C GLY A 233 -4.07 -16.97 13.46
N PRO A 234 -5.08 -17.41 14.22
CA PRO A 234 -5.39 -16.90 15.56
C PRO A 234 -4.19 -16.91 16.52
N ASN A 235 -3.32 -17.91 16.39
CA ASN A 235 -2.12 -18.17 17.19
C ASN A 235 -0.87 -17.39 16.75
N THR A 236 -1.03 -16.38 15.89
CA THR A 236 0.05 -15.52 15.34
C THR A 236 1.07 -16.24 14.45
N ASN A 237 0.90 -17.53 14.21
CA ASN A 237 1.69 -18.25 13.21
C ASN A 237 1.07 -17.98 11.82
N PRO A 238 1.90 -17.90 10.77
CA PRO A 238 1.39 -17.76 9.42
C PRO A 238 0.53 -18.98 9.06
N ASN A 239 -0.52 -18.76 8.29
CA ASN A 239 -1.24 -19.80 7.56
C ASN A 239 -0.68 -19.90 6.14
N VAL A 240 -0.43 -18.75 5.49
CA VAL A 240 0.05 -18.66 4.11
C VAL A 240 1.00 -17.46 3.95
N SER A 241 2.02 -17.62 3.12
CA SER A 241 2.84 -16.52 2.60
C SER A 241 2.95 -16.55 1.08
N LEU A 242 2.99 -15.36 0.47
CA LEU A 242 3.35 -15.12 -0.92
C LEU A 242 4.55 -14.17 -0.92
N THR A 243 5.65 -14.59 -1.54
CA THR A 243 6.93 -13.87 -1.53
C THR A 243 7.82 -14.39 -2.67
N ALA A 244 9.13 -14.11 -2.65
CA ALA A 244 10.14 -14.72 -3.49
C ALA A 244 10.94 -15.81 -2.75
N THR A 245 11.76 -16.57 -3.48
CA THR A 245 12.73 -17.50 -2.90
C THR A 245 14.03 -16.79 -2.50
N ASN A 246 14.78 -17.37 -1.55
CA ASN A 246 16.07 -16.85 -1.07
C ASN A 246 17.08 -16.63 -2.19
N ASP A 247 17.03 -17.53 -3.16
CA ASP A 247 18.09 -17.68 -4.14
C ASP A 247 17.99 -16.58 -5.20
N ASN A 248 16.78 -16.01 -5.39
CA ASN A 248 16.52 -14.96 -6.34
C ASN A 248 15.21 -14.22 -6.02
N SER A 249 15.31 -12.91 -5.78
CA SER A 249 14.16 -12.00 -5.56
C SER A 249 13.15 -11.96 -6.72
N ASN A 250 13.48 -12.51 -7.88
CA ASN A 250 12.58 -12.64 -9.04
C ASN A 250 11.89 -14.02 -9.15
N HIS A 251 12.13 -14.93 -8.22
CA HIS A 251 11.55 -16.28 -8.22
C HIS A 251 10.41 -16.36 -7.21
N GLY A 252 9.17 -16.37 -7.69
CA GLY A 252 7.99 -16.39 -6.81
C GLY A 252 7.86 -17.67 -5.98
N ALA A 253 7.23 -17.54 -4.82
CA ALA A 253 6.94 -18.61 -3.88
C ALA A 253 5.59 -18.42 -3.17
N VAL A 254 4.88 -19.53 -2.98
CA VAL A 254 3.70 -19.66 -2.13
C VAL A 254 3.96 -20.75 -1.11
N THR A 255 3.83 -20.45 0.18
CA THR A 255 4.04 -21.41 1.26
C THR A 255 2.82 -21.48 2.17
N VAL A 256 2.39 -22.70 2.49
CA VAL A 256 1.34 -22.99 3.47
C VAL A 256 1.98 -23.55 4.73
N TYR A 257 1.53 -23.08 5.90
CA TYR A 257 2.10 -23.39 7.20
C TYR A 257 1.07 -24.09 8.11
N ASP A 258 1.57 -24.83 9.10
CA ASP A 258 0.75 -25.38 10.17
C ASP A 258 0.61 -24.44 11.38
N SER A 259 -0.17 -24.88 12.37
CA SER A 259 -0.39 -24.14 13.62
C SER A 259 0.86 -23.91 14.48
N LYS A 260 2.00 -24.52 14.16
CA LYS A 260 3.28 -24.28 14.82
C LYS A 260 4.22 -23.38 13.99
N GLY A 261 3.75 -22.90 12.84
CA GLY A 261 4.52 -22.06 11.93
C GLY A 261 5.49 -22.84 11.04
N TYR A 262 5.35 -24.16 10.93
CA TYR A 262 6.17 -24.97 10.01
C TYR A 262 5.51 -25.07 8.64
N ALA A 263 6.31 -24.92 7.57
CA ALA A 263 5.82 -25.16 6.21
C ALA A 263 5.32 -26.61 6.04
N ARG A 264 4.23 -26.76 5.28
CA ARG A 264 3.58 -28.04 4.98
C ARG A 264 3.32 -28.25 3.49
N ALA A 265 3.21 -27.19 2.71
CA ALA A 265 3.10 -27.26 1.25
C ALA A 265 3.73 -26.02 0.61
N GLN A 266 4.33 -26.20 -0.56
CA GLN A 266 5.06 -25.16 -1.26
C GLN A 266 4.82 -25.24 -2.77
N MET A 267 4.77 -24.07 -3.40
CA MET A 267 4.83 -23.87 -4.84
C MET A 267 5.80 -22.73 -5.13
N TYR A 268 6.86 -22.96 -5.91
CA TYR A 268 7.88 -21.93 -6.13
C TYR A 268 8.70 -22.17 -7.41
N VAL A 269 9.53 -21.18 -7.75
CA VAL A 269 10.57 -21.29 -8.77
C VAL A 269 11.93 -21.52 -8.11
N ASP A 270 12.62 -22.62 -8.47
CA ASP A 270 13.91 -22.99 -7.91
C ASP A 270 15.08 -22.11 -8.42
N ALA A 271 16.28 -22.28 -7.88
CA ALA A 271 17.47 -21.51 -8.30
C ALA A 271 17.81 -21.61 -9.80
N ASN A 272 17.34 -22.66 -10.49
CA ASN A 272 17.57 -22.87 -11.91
C ASN A 272 16.45 -22.29 -12.79
N GLY A 273 15.41 -21.70 -12.18
CA GLY A 273 14.25 -21.17 -12.90
C GLY A 273 13.15 -22.20 -13.16
N ASN A 274 13.21 -23.39 -12.55
CA ASN A 274 12.21 -24.44 -12.74
C ASN A 274 11.07 -24.33 -11.74
N GLY A 275 9.85 -24.64 -12.18
CA GLY A 275 8.68 -24.71 -11.31
C GLY A 275 8.65 -25.97 -10.44
N PHE A 276 8.22 -25.80 -9.20
CA PHE A 276 8.11 -26.86 -8.20
C PHE A 276 6.76 -26.80 -7.46
N VAL A 277 6.17 -27.96 -7.18
CA VAL A 277 5.03 -28.11 -6.24
C VAL A 277 5.24 -29.34 -5.37
N GLY A 278 5.11 -29.21 -4.05
CA GLY A 278 5.21 -30.40 -3.19
C GLY A 278 4.90 -30.19 -1.70
N PRO A 279 4.54 -31.28 -0.99
CA PRO A 279 4.39 -31.27 0.45
C PRO A 279 5.73 -31.26 1.19
N VAL A 280 5.75 -30.59 2.35
CA VAL A 280 6.87 -30.53 3.29
C VAL A 280 6.54 -31.40 4.50
N SER A 281 7.44 -32.33 4.81
CA SER A 281 7.31 -33.26 5.93
C SER A 281 7.35 -32.54 7.29
N PRO A 282 6.90 -33.21 8.37
CA PRO A 282 7.08 -32.73 9.75
C PRO A 282 8.52 -32.33 10.10
N LYS A 283 9.53 -32.92 9.43
CA LYS A 283 10.96 -32.62 9.63
C LYS A 283 11.46 -31.43 8.79
N GLY A 284 10.58 -30.77 8.04
CA GLY A 284 10.94 -29.63 7.18
C GLY A 284 11.57 -30.03 5.85
N THR A 285 11.46 -31.29 5.44
CA THR A 285 12.02 -31.80 4.18
C THR A 285 10.90 -32.11 3.19
N LEU A 286 11.12 -31.88 1.90
CA LEU A 286 10.19 -32.35 0.88
C LEU A 286 10.11 -33.88 0.91
N SER A 287 8.89 -34.43 0.91
CA SER A 287 8.65 -35.89 0.92
C SER A 287 8.01 -36.42 -0.36
N ALA A 288 7.52 -35.52 -1.20
CA ALA A 288 7.04 -35.78 -2.55
C ALA A 288 7.07 -34.47 -3.32
N GLY A 289 6.92 -34.53 -4.63
CA GLY A 289 6.74 -33.33 -5.45
C GLY A 289 6.61 -33.60 -6.93
N ILE A 290 6.29 -32.51 -7.63
CA ILE A 290 6.27 -32.38 -9.08
C ILE A 290 7.25 -31.27 -9.43
N GLY A 291 8.14 -31.53 -10.37
CA GLY A 291 9.15 -30.56 -10.79
C GLY A 291 9.94 -31.05 -11.99
N PHE A 292 11.20 -30.62 -12.07
CA PHE A 292 12.11 -30.97 -13.15
C PHE A 292 13.42 -31.54 -12.58
N ASP A 293 14.00 -32.52 -13.28
CA ASP A 293 15.35 -32.98 -12.99
C ASP A 293 16.41 -32.01 -13.54
N THR A 294 17.68 -32.28 -13.24
CA THR A 294 18.82 -31.48 -13.74
C THR A 294 18.99 -31.50 -15.27
N SER A 295 18.25 -32.36 -15.97
CA SER A 295 18.22 -32.44 -17.43
C SER A 295 16.99 -31.74 -18.03
N GLY A 296 16.18 -31.07 -17.21
CA GLY A 296 14.97 -30.36 -17.64
C GLY A 296 13.79 -31.27 -17.95
N ARG A 297 13.81 -32.54 -17.51
CA ARG A 297 12.69 -33.48 -17.69
C ARG A 297 11.76 -33.40 -16.50
N SER A 298 10.45 -33.49 -16.75
CA SER A 298 9.47 -33.51 -15.67
C SER A 298 9.63 -34.76 -14.80
N THR A 299 9.48 -34.57 -13.50
CA THR A 299 9.53 -35.64 -12.51
C THR A 299 8.36 -35.54 -11.55
N LEU A 300 7.87 -36.72 -11.15
CA LEU A 300 7.02 -36.92 -9.99
C LEU A 300 7.78 -37.87 -9.08
N TRP A 301 8.01 -37.49 -7.83
CA TRP A 301 8.58 -38.40 -6.84
C TRP A 301 7.74 -38.38 -5.58
N ALA A 302 7.70 -39.53 -4.92
CA ALA A 302 7.06 -39.74 -3.64
C ALA A 302 7.68 -40.99 -3.01
N ASN A 303 7.45 -41.18 -1.71
CA ASN A 303 7.80 -42.44 -1.06
C ASN A 303 6.96 -43.61 -1.58
N GLN A 304 5.70 -43.37 -1.97
CA GLN A 304 4.79 -44.35 -2.57
C GLN A 304 3.84 -43.64 -3.54
N ALA A 305 3.51 -44.27 -4.67
CA ALA A 305 2.46 -43.81 -5.57
C ALA A 305 1.29 -44.80 -5.59
N TYR A 306 0.07 -44.27 -5.48
CA TYR A 306 -1.16 -45.05 -5.49
C TYR A 306 -2.05 -44.64 -6.68
N LEU A 307 -2.70 -45.63 -7.29
CA LEU A 307 -3.80 -45.45 -8.24
C LEU A 307 -5.09 -45.81 -7.51
N ILE A 308 -6.00 -44.84 -7.37
CA ILE A 308 -7.20 -44.97 -6.55
C ILE A 308 -8.42 -44.90 -7.46
N GLU A 309 -9.28 -45.90 -7.36
CA GLU A 309 -10.57 -45.97 -8.06
C GLU A 309 -11.70 -46.24 -7.07
N ASP A 310 -12.91 -45.81 -7.41
CA ASP A 310 -14.11 -46.20 -6.67
C ASP A 310 -14.37 -47.70 -6.83
N HIS A 311 -14.77 -48.38 -5.75
CA HIS A 311 -15.11 -49.80 -5.86
C HIS A 311 -16.45 -49.96 -6.60
N PRO A 312 -16.50 -50.66 -7.76
CA PRO A 312 -17.67 -50.66 -8.63
C PRO A 312 -18.90 -51.33 -8.02
N ALA A 313 -18.71 -52.18 -7.01
CA ALA A 313 -19.78 -52.92 -6.33
C ALA A 313 -19.98 -52.53 -4.85
N GLU A 314 -19.14 -51.67 -4.28
CA GLU A 314 -19.16 -51.32 -2.85
C GLU A 314 -19.01 -49.79 -2.71
N PRO A 315 -20.12 -49.02 -2.63
CA PRO A 315 -20.10 -47.55 -2.75
C PRO A 315 -19.23 -46.81 -1.71
N ASP A 316 -19.07 -47.39 -0.53
CA ASP A 316 -18.28 -46.83 0.57
C ASP A 316 -16.82 -47.34 0.59
N ALA A 317 -16.41 -48.13 -0.42
CA ALA A 317 -15.07 -48.68 -0.53
C ALA A 317 -14.27 -48.05 -1.69
N LYS A 318 -12.94 -48.16 -1.60
CA LYS A 318 -11.98 -47.74 -2.62
C LYS A 318 -11.08 -48.90 -3.00
N ILE A 319 -10.72 -48.99 -4.28
CA ILE A 319 -9.65 -49.85 -4.76
C ILE A 319 -8.38 -49.00 -4.79
N VAL A 320 -7.36 -49.40 -4.03
CA VAL A 320 -6.09 -48.67 -3.92
C VAL A 320 -4.97 -49.57 -4.41
N TYR A 321 -4.54 -49.37 -5.66
CA TYR A 321 -3.39 -50.08 -6.22
C TYR A 321 -2.09 -49.33 -5.93
N SER A 322 -1.00 -50.07 -5.76
CA SER A 322 0.36 -49.52 -5.73
C SER A 322 1.00 -49.62 -7.11
N THR A 323 1.82 -48.64 -7.47
CA THR A 323 2.69 -48.73 -8.64
C THR A 323 3.71 -49.86 -8.51
N LEU A 324 4.10 -50.46 -9.64
CA LEU A 324 5.24 -51.37 -9.71
C LEU A 324 6.55 -50.59 -9.52
N GLU A 325 7.47 -51.15 -8.73
CA GLU A 325 8.77 -50.54 -8.43
C GLU A 325 9.90 -51.40 -9.01
N GLY A 326 10.76 -50.77 -9.82
CA GLY A 326 11.90 -51.41 -10.46
C GLY A 326 13.19 -50.63 -10.21
N ARG A 327 14.33 -51.27 -10.41
CA ARG A 327 15.65 -50.60 -10.35
C ARG A 327 15.97 -49.80 -11.61
N GLU A 328 15.10 -49.88 -12.62
CA GLU A 328 15.24 -49.28 -13.95
C GLU A 328 13.92 -48.64 -14.39
N ALA A 329 13.98 -47.73 -15.36
CA ALA A 329 12.80 -47.19 -16.02
C ALA A 329 12.32 -48.15 -17.11
N ALA A 330 11.57 -49.19 -16.72
CA ALA A 330 11.10 -50.22 -17.64
C ALA A 330 9.79 -49.84 -18.35
N ILE A 331 9.65 -50.25 -19.61
CA ILE A 331 8.38 -50.30 -20.33
C ILE A 331 8.02 -51.76 -20.60
N TYR A 332 6.73 -52.06 -20.73
CA TYR A 332 6.28 -53.40 -21.09
C TYR A 332 5.18 -53.36 -22.14
N CYS A 333 5.07 -54.43 -22.92
CA CYS A 333 3.89 -54.75 -23.70
C CYS A 333 3.55 -56.23 -23.53
N ARG A 334 2.26 -56.55 -23.69
CA ARG A 334 1.75 -57.92 -23.57
C ARG A 334 0.77 -58.21 -24.68
N GLY A 335 0.66 -59.47 -25.05
CA GLY A 335 -0.31 -59.89 -26.05
C GLY A 335 -0.34 -61.40 -26.21
N ALA A 336 -0.89 -61.84 -27.33
CA ALA A 336 -0.92 -63.24 -27.70
C ALA A 336 -0.69 -63.38 -29.21
N VAL A 337 -0.07 -64.49 -29.60
CA VAL A 337 0.09 -64.93 -30.98
C VAL A 337 -0.22 -66.42 -31.06
N SER A 338 -0.65 -66.94 -32.20
CA SER A 338 -0.83 -68.38 -32.39
C SER A 338 0.44 -68.97 -33.00
N LEU A 339 0.99 -70.00 -32.36
CA LEU A 339 1.99 -70.86 -32.99
C LEU A 339 1.34 -71.60 -34.16
N GLU A 340 2.03 -71.67 -35.29
CA GLU A 340 1.63 -72.49 -36.43
C GLU A 340 2.79 -73.38 -36.86
N ALA A 341 2.56 -74.69 -36.86
CA ALA A 341 3.59 -75.69 -37.16
C ALA A 341 4.90 -75.46 -36.37
N GLY A 342 4.80 -75.09 -35.09
CA GLY A 342 5.95 -74.89 -34.23
C GLY A 342 6.57 -73.48 -34.26
N ARG A 343 6.05 -72.53 -35.04
CA ARG A 343 6.62 -71.17 -35.20
C ARG A 343 5.58 -70.06 -35.16
N ALA A 344 5.98 -68.87 -34.71
CA ALA A 344 5.19 -67.65 -34.83
C ALA A 344 6.09 -66.40 -34.85
N ILE A 345 5.55 -65.28 -35.35
CA ILE A 345 6.21 -63.97 -35.26
C ILE A 345 5.35 -63.06 -34.37
N ILE A 346 5.97 -62.48 -33.35
CA ILE A 346 5.42 -61.39 -32.56
C ILE A 346 5.88 -60.08 -33.20
N GLU A 347 4.90 -59.28 -33.63
CA GLU A 347 5.10 -57.89 -34.07
C GLU A 347 4.85 -56.98 -32.87
N LEU A 348 5.91 -56.35 -32.35
CA LEU A 348 5.79 -55.42 -31.24
C LEU A 348 5.12 -54.11 -31.70
N PRO A 349 4.30 -53.46 -30.84
CA PRO A 349 3.71 -52.16 -31.13
C PRO A 349 4.76 -51.10 -31.50
N GLU A 350 4.45 -50.25 -32.48
CA GLU A 350 5.38 -49.21 -32.99
C GLU A 350 5.85 -48.27 -31.88
N ASP A 351 4.93 -47.85 -31.01
CA ASP A 351 5.20 -46.99 -29.86
C ASP A 351 6.13 -47.65 -28.83
N PHE A 352 5.95 -48.95 -28.57
CA PHE A 352 6.87 -49.72 -27.73
C PHE A 352 8.27 -49.78 -28.34
N VAL A 353 8.39 -50.06 -29.65
CA VAL A 353 9.68 -50.12 -30.35
C VAL A 353 10.38 -48.77 -30.36
N ALA A 354 9.63 -47.67 -30.52
CA ALA A 354 10.17 -46.32 -30.51
C ALA A 354 10.72 -45.90 -29.14
N LEU A 355 10.19 -46.46 -28.06
CA LEU A 355 10.57 -46.14 -26.69
C LEU A 355 11.49 -47.19 -26.04
N ALA A 356 11.73 -48.33 -26.67
CA ALA A 356 12.59 -49.38 -26.14
C ALA A 356 14.07 -49.12 -26.46
N SER A 357 14.92 -49.22 -25.45
CA SER A 357 16.37 -49.14 -25.63
C SER A 357 16.91 -50.40 -26.34
N PRO A 358 17.69 -50.26 -27.43
CA PRO A 358 18.18 -51.40 -28.19
C PRO A 358 18.98 -52.40 -27.34
N GLY A 359 18.65 -53.69 -27.44
CA GLY A 359 19.37 -54.77 -26.76
C GLY A 359 18.93 -55.04 -25.31
N THR A 360 17.95 -54.32 -24.78
CA THR A 360 17.45 -54.48 -23.39
C THR A 360 16.21 -55.38 -23.27
N LEU A 361 15.77 -55.98 -24.38
CA LEU A 361 14.55 -56.78 -24.43
C LEU A 361 14.65 -58.04 -23.56
N THR A 362 13.66 -58.23 -22.69
CA THR A 362 13.40 -59.48 -21.99
C THR A 362 12.03 -60.01 -22.40
N VAL A 363 11.98 -61.24 -22.94
CA VAL A 363 10.75 -61.85 -23.45
C VAL A 363 10.37 -63.03 -22.56
N GLN A 364 9.16 -62.99 -22.01
CA GLN A 364 8.53 -64.12 -21.33
C GLN A 364 7.41 -64.68 -22.21
N LEU A 365 7.46 -65.99 -22.45
CA LEU A 365 6.47 -66.71 -23.27
C LEU A 365 5.73 -67.73 -22.41
N THR A 366 4.40 -67.75 -22.53
CA THR A 366 3.55 -68.72 -21.85
C THR A 366 2.78 -69.55 -22.89
N PRO A 367 3.14 -70.83 -23.09
CA PRO A 367 2.43 -71.69 -24.03
C PRO A 367 1.03 -72.03 -23.52
N GLY A 368 0.02 -71.88 -24.39
CA GLY A 368 -1.37 -72.28 -24.13
C GLY A 368 -1.65 -73.77 -24.41
N SER A 369 -0.63 -74.62 -24.35
CA SER A 369 -0.76 -76.07 -24.54
C SER A 369 0.00 -76.85 -23.47
N LEU A 370 -0.68 -77.81 -22.85
CA LEU A 370 -0.09 -78.75 -21.88
C LEU A 370 0.91 -79.71 -22.51
N SER A 371 0.88 -79.87 -23.85
CA SER A 371 1.84 -80.71 -24.57
C SER A 371 3.14 -79.96 -24.91
N SER A 372 3.21 -78.66 -24.64
CA SER A 372 4.40 -77.86 -24.95
C SER A 372 5.61 -78.36 -24.17
N LYS A 373 6.73 -78.50 -24.86
CA LYS A 373 8.02 -78.85 -24.25
C LYS A 373 8.87 -77.62 -23.90
N GLY A 374 8.27 -76.44 -23.98
CA GLY A 374 8.94 -75.15 -23.83
C GLY A 374 9.08 -74.41 -25.16
N LEU A 375 9.29 -73.11 -25.05
CA LEU A 375 9.43 -72.18 -26.17
C LEU A 375 10.77 -71.43 -26.04
N ALA A 376 11.33 -71.03 -27.18
CA ALA A 376 12.44 -70.09 -27.27
C ALA A 376 12.09 -68.94 -28.21
N PHE A 377 12.87 -67.87 -28.16
CA PHE A 377 12.72 -66.73 -29.05
C PHE A 377 14.05 -66.31 -29.67
N GLU A 378 13.97 -65.65 -30.82
CA GLU A 378 15.06 -64.94 -31.47
C GLU A 378 14.56 -63.57 -31.94
N THR A 379 15.37 -62.53 -31.77
CA THR A 379 15.03 -61.18 -32.22
C THR A 379 15.42 -61.02 -33.69
N LEU A 380 14.45 -60.75 -34.56
CA LEU A 380 14.66 -60.51 -36.00
C LEU A 380 14.96 -59.03 -36.32
N GLY A 381 14.94 -58.16 -35.30
CA GLY A 381 15.12 -56.72 -35.42
C GLY A 381 13.84 -55.97 -35.85
N LYS A 382 13.86 -54.64 -35.75
CA LYS A 382 12.73 -53.75 -36.09
C LYS A 382 11.42 -54.12 -35.39
N GLY A 383 11.48 -54.53 -34.12
CA GLY A 383 10.29 -54.90 -33.36
C GLY A 383 9.74 -56.30 -33.62
N ARG A 384 10.45 -57.14 -34.37
CA ARG A 384 10.00 -58.51 -34.67
C ARG A 384 10.74 -59.54 -33.85
N ILE A 385 9.98 -60.45 -33.24
CA ILE A 385 10.49 -61.57 -32.45
C ILE A 385 9.93 -62.85 -33.05
N GLU A 386 10.80 -63.74 -33.50
CA GLU A 386 10.40 -65.10 -33.84
C GLU A 386 10.34 -65.94 -32.57
N ILE A 387 9.28 -66.73 -32.43
CA ILE A 387 9.13 -67.70 -31.35
C ILE A 387 9.00 -69.10 -31.93
N GLY A 388 9.54 -70.09 -31.21
CA GLY A 388 9.50 -71.48 -31.66
C GLY A 388 9.47 -72.50 -30.54
N GLU A 389 8.83 -73.64 -30.82
CA GLU A 389 8.80 -74.78 -29.91
C GLU A 389 10.15 -75.50 -29.85
N LEU A 390 10.59 -75.82 -28.62
CA LEU A 390 11.83 -76.52 -28.37
C LEU A 390 11.76 -77.98 -28.82
N GLY A 391 12.93 -78.55 -29.15
CA GLY A 391 13.03 -79.96 -29.56
C GLY A 391 12.39 -80.27 -30.91
N GLY A 392 12.22 -79.27 -31.78
CA GLY A 392 11.62 -79.44 -33.11
C GLY A 392 10.11 -79.71 -33.08
N GLY A 393 9.42 -79.24 -32.05
CA GLY A 393 7.98 -79.38 -31.93
C GLY A 393 7.23 -78.63 -33.05
N THR A 394 6.07 -79.18 -33.44
CA THR A 394 5.24 -78.69 -34.54
C THR A 394 3.84 -78.31 -34.07
N GLY A 395 3.69 -77.92 -32.80
CA GLY A 395 2.39 -77.58 -32.23
C GLY A 395 1.73 -76.37 -32.92
N SER A 396 0.39 -76.32 -32.87
CA SER A 396 -0.38 -75.11 -33.18
C SER A 396 -1.28 -74.78 -32.00
N TYR A 397 -0.96 -73.70 -31.29
CA TYR A 397 -1.65 -73.27 -30.06
C TYR A 397 -1.36 -71.80 -29.75
N PRO A 398 -2.23 -71.11 -28.97
CA PRO A 398 -1.96 -69.75 -28.55
C PRO A 398 -0.75 -69.67 -27.61
N VAL A 399 0.05 -68.63 -27.76
CA VAL A 399 1.17 -68.27 -26.88
C VAL A 399 0.93 -66.85 -26.40
N HIS A 400 0.87 -66.67 -25.09
CA HIS A 400 0.85 -65.34 -24.48
C HIS A 400 2.28 -64.86 -24.27
N TYR A 401 2.50 -63.57 -24.45
CA TYR A 401 3.81 -62.95 -24.25
C TYR A 401 3.74 -61.73 -23.33
N LEU A 402 4.83 -61.51 -22.61
CA LEU A 402 5.15 -60.28 -21.90
C LEU A 402 6.58 -59.89 -22.27
N VAL A 403 6.73 -58.70 -22.84
CA VAL A 403 8.03 -58.17 -23.27
C VAL A 403 8.33 -56.93 -22.46
N HIS A 404 9.48 -56.91 -21.79
CA HIS A 404 10.03 -55.74 -21.11
C HIS A 404 11.21 -55.18 -21.89
N ALA A 405 11.45 -53.88 -21.76
CA ALA A 405 12.67 -53.20 -22.20
C ALA A 405 12.96 -52.03 -21.26
N GLU A 406 14.22 -51.60 -21.18
CA GLU A 406 14.54 -50.30 -20.61
C GLU A 406 14.01 -49.20 -21.54
N ARG A 407 13.52 -48.10 -20.96
CA ARG A 407 13.02 -46.96 -21.72
C ARG A 407 14.17 -46.13 -22.27
N ALA A 408 14.14 -45.91 -23.58
CA ALA A 408 15.08 -45.06 -24.29
C ALA A 408 15.15 -43.65 -23.64
N GLY A 409 16.37 -43.20 -23.34
CA GLY A 409 16.65 -41.93 -22.66
C GLY A 409 16.62 -41.99 -21.13
N TYR A 410 16.36 -43.16 -20.53
CA TYR A 410 16.34 -43.38 -19.07
C TYR A 410 17.21 -44.56 -18.61
N GLU A 411 18.11 -45.06 -19.47
CA GLU A 411 18.96 -46.23 -19.24
C GLU A 411 19.89 -46.07 -18.02
N ASN A 412 20.28 -44.82 -17.72
CA ASN A 412 21.19 -44.50 -16.61
C ASN A 412 20.46 -44.22 -15.28
N HIS A 413 19.23 -44.72 -15.10
CA HIS A 413 18.50 -44.56 -13.84
C HIS A 413 19.24 -45.22 -12.68
N LYS A 414 19.43 -44.47 -11.57
CA LYS A 414 20.06 -44.97 -10.35
C LYS A 414 19.02 -45.15 -9.24
N ALA A 415 18.76 -46.40 -8.87
CA ALA A 415 17.90 -46.73 -7.74
C ALA A 415 18.49 -46.32 -6.38
N VAL A 416 19.81 -46.13 -6.29
CA VAL A 416 20.50 -45.70 -5.08
C VAL A 416 21.37 -44.50 -5.41
N VAL A 417 21.07 -43.37 -4.79
CA VAL A 417 21.81 -42.12 -4.91
C VAL A 417 22.28 -41.66 -3.53
N SER A 418 23.33 -40.85 -3.48
CA SER A 418 23.75 -40.23 -2.23
C SER A 418 22.71 -39.21 -1.75
N ALA A 419 22.67 -38.92 -0.45
CA ALA A 419 21.82 -37.84 0.08
C ALA A 419 22.13 -36.48 -0.56
N GLU A 420 23.38 -36.27 -1.01
CA GLU A 420 23.79 -35.07 -1.73
C GLU A 420 23.20 -35.01 -3.14
N GLU A 421 23.30 -36.10 -3.91
CA GLU A 421 22.71 -36.22 -5.25
C GLU A 421 21.19 -36.12 -5.20
N PHE A 422 20.55 -36.75 -4.19
CA PHE A 422 19.12 -36.58 -3.95
C PHE A 422 18.75 -35.12 -3.73
N ARG A 423 19.52 -34.37 -2.92
CA ARG A 423 19.22 -32.96 -2.69
C ARG A 423 19.35 -32.13 -3.96
N ARG A 424 20.38 -32.36 -4.78
CA ARG A 424 20.55 -31.63 -6.04
C ARG A 424 19.43 -31.85 -7.05
N VAL A 425 18.87 -33.07 -7.11
CA VAL A 425 17.89 -33.45 -8.13
C VAL A 425 16.45 -33.31 -7.63
N PHE A 426 16.19 -33.58 -6.36
CA PHE A 426 14.83 -33.74 -5.81
C PHE A 426 14.55 -32.89 -4.57
N ALA A 427 15.56 -32.28 -3.95
CA ALA A 427 15.35 -31.34 -2.85
C ALA A 427 15.80 -29.94 -3.26
N ALA A 428 14.92 -29.23 -3.96
CA ALA A 428 15.14 -27.80 -4.09
C ALA A 428 15.14 -27.12 -2.71
N GLN A 429 15.99 -26.10 -2.62
CA GLN A 429 16.35 -25.39 -1.39
C GLN A 429 15.09 -24.88 -0.70
N ALA A 430 14.98 -25.10 0.60
CA ALA A 430 13.82 -24.67 1.37
C ALA A 430 13.57 -23.16 1.13
N PRO A 431 12.36 -22.76 0.71
CA PRO A 431 11.94 -21.37 0.77
C PRO A 431 12.24 -20.81 2.15
N VAL A 432 12.75 -19.58 2.16
CA VAL A 432 13.00 -18.84 3.39
C VAL A 432 11.74 -18.88 4.23
N SER A 433 11.88 -19.34 5.46
CA SER A 433 11.15 -18.71 6.56
C SER A 433 11.78 -17.33 6.77
N ALA A 434 11.66 -16.41 5.79
CA ALA A 434 12.04 -15.04 6.03
C ALA A 434 11.07 -14.59 7.10
N LYS A 435 11.57 -14.38 8.32
CA LYS A 435 10.72 -13.87 9.38
C LYS A 435 10.17 -12.54 8.87
N PRO A 436 8.85 -12.37 8.85
CA PRO A 436 8.25 -11.12 8.39
C PRO A 436 8.87 -9.95 9.15
N MET A 437 9.02 -8.81 8.47
CA MET A 437 9.43 -7.57 9.15
C MET A 437 8.49 -7.33 10.33
N ALA A 438 9.05 -7.05 11.51
CA ALA A 438 8.27 -6.82 12.70
C ALA A 438 7.41 -5.56 12.51
N ALA A 439 6.10 -5.74 12.33
CA ALA A 439 5.15 -4.64 12.44
C ALA A 439 5.08 -4.20 13.91
N ARG A 440 5.95 -3.28 14.33
CA ARG A 440 5.85 -2.63 15.63
C ARG A 440 5.08 -1.33 15.47
N ARG A 441 3.98 -1.21 16.21
CA ARG A 441 3.40 0.10 16.51
C ARG A 441 4.39 0.81 17.44
N SER A 442 5.02 1.90 17.00
CA SER A 442 5.69 2.79 17.94
C SER A 442 4.62 3.34 18.86
N SER A 443 4.73 3.04 20.16
CA SER A 443 3.95 3.76 21.16
C SER A 443 4.44 5.21 21.13
N PRO A 444 3.56 6.22 21.03
CA PRO A 444 3.98 7.59 21.27
C PRO A 444 4.46 7.67 22.73
N ALA A 445 5.68 8.16 22.92
CA ALA A 445 6.22 8.48 24.24
C ALA A 445 5.55 9.72 24.83
#